data_AF-A0A2T4V763-F1
#
_entry.id   AF-A0A2T4V763-F1
#
_cell.length_a   1.000
_cell.length_b   1.000
_cell.length_c   1.000
_cell.angle_alpha   90.00
_cell.angle_beta   90.00
_cell.angle_gamma   90.00
#
_symmetry.space_group_name_H-M   'P 1'
#
loop_
_entity.id
_entity.type
_entity.pdbx_description
1 polymer ?
#
loop_
_entity_poly.entity_id
_entity_poly.type
_entity_poly.pdbx_seq_one_letter_code
_entity_poly.pdbx_strand_id
1 'polypeptide(L)'
;MTRQASGNEVATATPRTPGETTGTPELETPALEPVGPLGVVSEAPAVVSEAPAVTPPPAVTPPPEDGVPTEKSPSLRARVKDFRSRHAKWELAIFFFASFAFDIATLPRIDNRFALTKQGVFLGVLALLLGVELRWNWREEPPRWLARVWRFREDALHFFLGGLLSPYTLFYFKSASGLTALLFLSGVFGLLVANELPRFRARGPVVRVALFSFCVTSYFAYLLPVLLGYYSGTLFMAAAGLSCVATLILTLLVRRWSGDRRRTLRHVALPGLGVQVLLLGLYLLKAIPPVPLSMLSSGIYHGVEVVKGPRGRDYRLLHERSEWKLWERGDQDFRARPGDRVYFFASVFAPASFKPQREGDRGTRLVIRWFYEDPEKGWTEYHAYDDLYLEQGGRERGYRTFAYVTNPRVGDWRVSMETEDGREIGRLSFTVTPDDSTLPREFKVDAG
;
A
#
# COMPACT_ATOMS: atom_id res chain seq x y z
N MET A 1 39.87 12.23 -27.94
CA MET A 1 39.99 13.52 -28.66
C MET A 1 39.49 14.62 -27.74
N THR A 2 40.01 15.85 -27.89
CA THR A 2 39.99 16.86 -26.82
C THR A 2 39.62 18.24 -27.35
N ARG A 3 38.65 18.90 -26.70
CA ARG A 3 38.29 20.34 -26.71
C ARG A 3 37.17 20.49 -25.66
N GLN A 4 37.15 21.40 -24.67
CA GLN A 4 37.33 22.87 -24.67
C GLN A 4 36.32 23.63 -25.55
N ALA A 5 35.79 24.80 -25.17
CA ALA A 5 35.44 25.37 -23.86
C ALA A 5 34.83 26.78 -24.11
N SER A 6 33.56 27.01 -23.76
CA SER A 6 32.92 28.33 -23.64
C SER A 6 31.46 28.13 -23.15
N GLY A 7 30.83 28.98 -22.32
CA GLY A 7 31.33 30.21 -21.69
C GLY A 7 30.50 31.45 -22.02
N ASN A 8 29.35 31.64 -21.36
CA ASN A 8 28.72 32.95 -21.21
C ASN A 8 27.61 32.91 -20.13
N GLU A 9 27.72 33.80 -19.15
CA GLU A 9 26.63 34.14 -18.22
C GLU A 9 26.00 35.47 -18.65
N VAL A 10 24.69 35.63 -18.46
CA VAL A 10 24.01 36.94 -18.53
C VAL A 10 22.97 36.98 -17.41
N ALA A 11 22.97 38.07 -16.63
CA ALA A 11 22.12 38.21 -15.45
C ALA A 11 21.38 39.57 -15.45
N THR A 12 20.05 39.53 -15.40
CA THR A 12 19.09 40.64 -15.17
C THR A 12 17.69 40.02 -15.06
N ALA A 13 16.70 40.54 -14.32
CA ALA A 13 16.68 41.45 -13.16
C ALA A 13 15.28 41.36 -12.49
N THR A 14 15.14 41.81 -11.24
CA THR A 14 13.86 41.78 -10.49
C THR A 14 13.21 43.17 -10.41
N PRO A 15 11.90 43.32 -10.70
CA PRO A 15 11.13 44.53 -10.37
C PRO A 15 10.50 44.46 -8.96
N ARG A 16 10.16 45.62 -8.38
CA ARG A 16 9.40 45.77 -7.10
C ARG A 16 8.05 46.46 -7.33
N THR A 17 7.20 46.42 -6.29
CA THR A 17 5.85 47.02 -6.15
C THR A 17 5.81 48.56 -6.21
N PRO A 18 4.62 49.14 -6.48
CA PRO A 18 3.78 49.80 -5.45
C PRO A 18 2.32 49.25 -5.44
N GLY A 19 1.45 49.46 -4.43
CA GLY A 19 0.72 50.70 -4.05
C GLY A 19 -0.68 50.70 -4.73
N GLU A 20 -1.82 51.07 -4.13
CA GLU A 20 -2.09 51.82 -2.88
C GLU A 20 -3.53 51.55 -2.30
N THR A 21 -3.99 52.40 -1.37
CA THR A 21 -5.21 52.42 -0.51
C THR A 21 -6.59 52.58 -1.24
N THR A 22 -7.82 52.67 -0.66
CA THR A 22 -8.40 52.88 0.71
C THR A 22 -9.92 52.55 0.72
N GLY A 23 -10.61 52.47 1.88
CA GLY A 23 -12.07 52.79 1.97
C GLY A 23 -12.98 52.11 3.04
N THR A 24 -13.40 52.85 4.07
CA THR A 24 -14.60 52.64 4.95
C THR A 24 -15.73 53.63 4.53
N PRO A 25 -17.01 53.63 5.02
CA PRO A 25 -17.55 53.60 6.41
C PRO A 25 -18.51 52.39 6.69
N GLU A 26 -19.07 52.05 7.87
CA GLU A 26 -19.65 52.73 9.07
C GLU A 26 -21.19 52.97 9.02
N LEU A 27 -21.90 52.70 10.16
CA LEU A 27 -23.32 52.94 10.57
C LEU A 27 -23.77 51.79 11.53
N GLU A 28 -24.55 51.93 12.61
CA GLU A 28 -24.92 53.08 13.48
C GLU A 28 -25.47 52.55 14.84
N THR A 29 -25.91 53.40 15.79
CA THR A 29 -26.46 52.98 17.12
C THR A 29 -27.52 53.95 17.66
N PRO A 30 -28.63 53.44 18.24
CA PRO A 30 -29.14 53.92 19.54
C PRO A 30 -29.61 52.75 20.46
N ALA A 31 -29.65 52.76 21.80
CA ALA A 31 -29.67 53.78 22.88
C ALA A 31 -31.06 54.31 23.31
N LEU A 32 -31.57 53.86 24.48
CA LEU A 32 -32.17 54.66 25.59
C LEU A 32 -32.78 53.79 26.73
N GLU A 33 -33.30 54.42 27.80
CA GLU A 33 -33.43 53.89 29.17
C GLU A 33 -34.89 53.59 29.68
N PRO A 34 -35.34 53.89 30.93
CA PRO A 34 -35.44 52.94 32.06
C PRO A 34 -36.86 52.87 32.72
N VAL A 35 -36.99 52.31 33.96
CA VAL A 35 -37.78 52.82 35.13
C VAL A 35 -38.15 51.71 36.15
N GLY A 36 -38.19 52.02 37.46
CA GLY A 36 -39.17 51.40 38.40
C GLY A 36 -38.64 50.73 39.68
N PRO A 37 -39.08 51.10 40.91
CA PRO A 37 -38.36 50.69 42.14
C PRO A 37 -39.19 50.17 43.36
N LEU A 38 -38.44 49.61 44.34
CA LEU A 38 -38.63 49.63 45.81
C LEU A 38 -39.84 48.91 46.48
N GLY A 39 -39.54 48.09 47.49
CA GLY A 39 -40.50 47.45 48.40
C GLY A 39 -39.79 46.80 49.61
N VAL A 40 -40.37 46.91 50.81
CA VAL A 40 -39.62 47.12 52.07
C VAL A 40 -40.44 46.67 53.30
N VAL A 41 -39.88 45.82 54.21
CA VAL A 41 -40.26 45.63 55.66
C VAL A 41 -41.70 45.09 55.93
N SER A 42 -42.05 44.20 56.89
CA SER A 42 -41.45 43.63 58.12
C SER A 42 -42.03 42.19 58.36
N GLU A 43 -42.05 41.47 59.51
CA GLU A 43 -41.57 41.64 60.90
C GLU A 43 -41.29 40.25 61.57
N ALA A 44 -41.22 40.21 62.91
CA ALA A 44 -41.31 39.05 63.81
C ALA A 44 -42.37 39.39 64.92
N PRO A 45 -42.55 38.71 66.09
CA PRO A 45 -41.90 37.51 66.64
C PRO A 45 -42.83 36.51 67.40
N ALA A 46 -42.20 35.49 68.03
CA ALA A 46 -42.61 34.77 69.27
C ALA A 46 -43.98 34.01 69.32
N VAL A 47 -44.08 32.82 69.94
CA VAL A 47 -44.05 32.54 71.39
C VAL A 47 -43.82 31.01 71.64
N VAL A 48 -43.50 30.62 72.87
CA VAL A 48 -43.23 29.23 73.32
C VAL A 48 -44.40 28.66 74.13
N SER A 49 -44.77 27.38 73.93
CA SER A 49 -45.19 26.50 75.06
C SER A 49 -45.07 24.99 74.77
N GLU A 50 -44.68 24.29 75.84
CA GLU A 50 -44.99 22.91 76.33
C GLU A 50 -45.43 21.75 75.41
N ALA A 51 -44.98 20.54 75.81
CA ALA A 51 -45.52 19.25 75.39
C ALA A 51 -46.51 18.70 76.46
N PRO A 52 -47.37 17.73 76.10
CA PRO A 52 -47.02 16.33 76.45
C PRO A 52 -47.36 15.30 75.36
N ALA A 53 -46.96 14.05 75.57
CA ALA A 53 -47.03 12.97 74.58
C ALA A 53 -48.27 12.06 74.70
N VAL A 54 -48.80 11.61 73.55
CA VAL A 54 -49.78 10.50 73.41
C VAL A 54 -49.41 9.65 72.19
N THR A 55 -49.82 8.38 72.18
CA THR A 55 -49.43 7.29 71.26
C THR A 55 -49.98 7.38 69.81
N PRO A 56 -49.31 6.73 68.82
CA PRO A 56 -49.69 6.72 67.39
C PRO A 56 -50.83 5.72 67.06
N PRO A 57 -51.64 5.95 66.02
CA PRO A 57 -51.35 5.42 64.65
C PRO A 57 -51.97 6.28 63.51
N PRO A 58 -52.09 5.80 62.25
CA PRO A 58 -51.17 5.01 61.41
C PRO A 58 -50.58 5.90 60.28
N ALA A 59 -50.01 5.32 59.22
CA ALA A 59 -49.33 6.05 58.15
C ALA A 59 -50.26 6.89 57.25
N VAL A 60 -49.86 8.13 56.97
CA VAL A 60 -50.36 9.00 55.89
C VAL A 60 -49.16 9.49 55.08
N THR A 61 -49.26 9.46 53.75
CA THR A 61 -48.17 9.85 52.84
C THR A 61 -47.95 11.36 52.82
N PRO A 62 -46.69 11.86 52.85
CA PRO A 62 -46.40 13.24 52.48
C PRO A 62 -46.65 13.48 50.97
N PRO A 63 -46.74 14.75 50.52
CA PRO A 63 -47.03 15.10 49.12
C PRO A 63 -45.91 14.71 48.15
N PRO A 64 -46.15 14.71 46.82
CA PRO A 64 -45.07 14.59 45.85
C PRO A 64 -44.10 15.77 45.97
N GLU A 65 -42.80 15.49 46.10
CA GLU A 65 -41.78 16.49 45.84
C GLU A 65 -41.68 16.68 44.32
N ASP A 66 -42.09 17.84 43.80
CA ASP A 66 -41.90 18.26 42.41
C ASP A 66 -40.42 18.60 42.11
N GLY A 67 -39.53 17.70 42.49
CA GLY A 67 -38.12 17.70 42.15
C GLY A 67 -37.90 17.33 40.69
N VAL A 68 -38.34 18.20 39.77
CA VAL A 68 -38.07 18.07 38.32
C VAL A 68 -36.55 17.89 38.16
N PRO A 69 -36.06 16.73 37.69
CA PRO A 69 -34.64 16.52 37.54
C PRO A 69 -34.17 17.34 36.35
N THR A 70 -33.52 18.48 36.62
CA THR A 70 -32.87 19.27 35.57
C THR A 70 -31.77 18.42 34.93
N GLU A 71 -32.09 17.75 33.83
CA GLU A 71 -31.13 16.99 33.05
C GLU A 71 -29.99 17.91 32.63
N LYS A 72 -28.82 17.73 33.26
CA LYS A 72 -27.61 18.50 32.95
C LYS A 72 -27.25 18.25 31.50
N SER A 73 -27.62 19.19 30.63
CA SER A 73 -27.60 19.02 29.18
C SER A 73 -26.25 18.46 28.75
N PRO A 74 -26.21 17.30 28.07
CA PRO A 74 -24.99 16.49 28.00
C PRO A 74 -23.85 17.32 27.42
N SER A 75 -22.74 17.43 28.17
CA SER A 75 -21.61 18.30 27.80
C SER A 75 -21.08 18.00 26.39
N LEU A 76 -20.47 18.97 25.72
CA LEU A 76 -19.89 18.77 24.38
C LEU A 76 -18.92 17.57 24.34
N ARG A 77 -18.16 17.33 25.42
CA ARG A 77 -17.28 16.14 25.56
C ARG A 77 -18.08 14.83 25.64
N ALA A 78 -19.23 14.82 26.32
CA ALA A 78 -20.13 13.66 26.35
C ALA A 78 -20.81 13.43 24.99
N ARG A 79 -21.31 14.48 24.34
CA ARG A 79 -21.91 14.41 22.99
C ARG A 79 -20.91 13.89 21.95
N VAL A 80 -19.67 14.38 21.95
CA VAL A 80 -18.60 13.89 21.07
C VAL A 80 -18.22 12.43 21.39
N LYS A 81 -18.17 12.05 22.67
CA LYS A 81 -17.89 10.66 23.06
C LYS A 81 -19.00 9.69 22.63
N ASP A 82 -20.26 10.11 22.72
CA ASP A 82 -21.41 9.29 22.30
C ASP A 82 -21.62 9.29 20.77
N PHE A 83 -21.29 10.38 20.09
CA PHE A 83 -21.21 10.38 18.63
C PHE A 83 -20.12 9.41 18.15
N ARG A 84 -18.94 9.41 18.79
CA ARG A 84 -17.86 8.46 18.50
C ARG A 84 -18.21 7.02 18.85
N SER A 85 -18.88 6.73 19.96
CA SER A 85 -19.29 5.36 20.30
C SER A 85 -20.22 4.77 19.23
N ARG A 86 -21.18 5.56 18.75
CA ARG A 86 -22.11 5.21 17.66
C ARG A 86 -21.39 5.01 16.32
N HIS A 87 -20.36 5.80 16.02
CA HIS A 87 -19.65 5.80 14.74
C HIS A 87 -18.26 5.12 14.74
N ALA A 88 -17.86 4.43 15.80
CA ALA A 88 -16.49 3.90 15.98
C ALA A 88 -15.97 3.03 14.82
N LYS A 89 -16.86 2.32 14.11
CA LYS A 89 -16.52 1.55 12.89
C LYS A 89 -16.14 2.45 11.71
N TRP A 90 -16.86 3.57 11.53
CA TRP A 90 -16.57 4.57 10.50
C TRP A 90 -15.32 5.35 10.82
N GLU A 91 -15.11 5.73 12.09
CA GLU A 91 -13.89 6.39 12.54
C GLU A 91 -12.64 5.52 12.27
N LEU A 92 -12.69 4.23 12.62
CA LEU A 92 -11.63 3.27 12.32
C LEU A 92 -11.39 3.12 10.80
N ALA A 93 -12.45 3.02 10.00
CA ALA A 93 -12.34 2.90 8.54
C ALA A 93 -11.74 4.17 7.90
N ILE A 94 -12.15 5.36 8.34
CA ILE A 94 -11.62 6.64 7.84
C ILE A 94 -10.14 6.77 8.18
N PHE A 95 -9.71 6.47 9.42
CA PHE A 95 -8.29 6.49 9.77
C PHE A 95 -7.47 5.46 8.99
N PHE A 96 -8.03 4.26 8.74
CA PHE A 96 -7.40 3.25 7.89
C PHE A 96 -7.19 3.75 6.46
N PHE A 97 -8.25 4.19 5.78
CA PHE A 97 -8.16 4.64 4.39
C PHE A 97 -7.34 5.92 4.24
N ALA A 98 -7.39 6.85 5.19
CA ALA A 98 -6.53 8.04 5.20
C ALA A 98 -5.05 7.68 5.36
N SER A 99 -4.71 6.71 6.23
CA SER A 99 -3.33 6.23 6.39
C SER A 99 -2.83 5.52 5.12
N PHE A 100 -3.67 4.68 4.51
CA PHE A 100 -3.33 4.00 3.25
C PHE A 100 -3.18 4.97 2.07
N ALA A 101 -4.03 6.00 1.98
CA ALA A 101 -3.91 7.07 0.99
C ALA A 101 -2.66 7.93 1.20
N PHE A 102 -2.27 8.20 2.46
CA PHE A 102 -1.01 8.85 2.79
C PHE A 102 0.20 8.00 2.37
N ASP A 103 0.16 6.68 2.61
CA ASP A 103 1.20 5.77 2.11
C ASP A 103 1.23 5.73 0.57
N ILE A 104 0.10 5.72 -0.14
CA ILE A 104 0.06 5.84 -1.62
C ILE A 104 0.80 7.10 -2.10
N ALA A 105 0.57 8.23 -1.45
CA ALA A 105 1.17 9.52 -1.81
C ALA A 105 2.64 9.66 -1.40
N THR A 106 3.10 8.94 -0.38
CA THR A 106 4.44 9.15 0.22
C THR A 106 5.40 7.96 0.10
N LEU A 107 4.94 6.78 -0.30
CA LEU A 107 5.76 5.58 -0.45
C LEU A 107 6.85 5.80 -1.52
N PRO A 108 8.15 5.88 -1.14
CA PRO A 108 9.22 6.04 -2.10
C PRO A 108 9.43 4.75 -2.91
N ARG A 109 10.38 4.81 -3.86
CA ARG A 109 10.85 3.62 -4.59
C ARG A 109 11.26 2.51 -3.61
N ILE A 110 11.05 1.26 -4.02
CA ILE A 110 11.35 0.05 -3.22
C ILE A 110 12.84 -0.12 -2.90
N ASP A 111 13.73 0.57 -3.61
CA ASP A 111 15.18 0.60 -3.39
C ASP A 111 15.66 1.78 -2.53
N ASN A 112 14.74 2.57 -1.95
CA ASN A 112 15.08 3.64 -1.04
C ASN A 112 15.61 3.10 0.29
N ARG A 113 16.90 3.36 0.58
CA ARG A 113 17.59 2.90 1.80
C ARG A 113 16.87 3.27 3.09
N PHE A 114 16.33 4.48 3.22
CA PHE A 114 15.62 4.92 4.42
C PHE A 114 14.31 4.14 4.63
N ALA A 115 13.55 3.88 3.56
CA ALA A 115 12.34 3.05 3.64
C ALA A 115 12.67 1.60 4.02
N LEU A 116 13.71 1.01 3.43
CA LEU A 116 14.19 -0.33 3.77
C LEU A 116 14.64 -0.41 5.24
N THR A 117 15.47 0.52 5.70
CA THR A 117 15.90 0.59 7.11
C THR A 117 14.73 0.82 8.06
N LYS A 118 13.77 1.69 7.73
CA LYS A 118 12.53 1.89 8.52
C LYS A 118 11.76 0.57 8.66
N GLN A 119 11.56 -0.16 7.56
CA GLN A 119 10.83 -1.42 7.55
C GLN A 119 11.58 -2.53 8.31
N GLY A 120 12.91 -2.60 8.19
CA GLY A 120 13.74 -3.51 8.99
C GLY A 120 13.70 -3.21 10.49
N VAL A 121 13.72 -1.93 10.89
CA VAL A 121 13.55 -1.49 12.29
C VAL A 121 12.14 -1.82 12.78
N PHE A 122 11.10 -1.53 12.00
CA PHE A 122 9.71 -1.90 12.33
C PHE A 122 9.56 -3.41 12.54
N LEU A 123 10.17 -4.23 11.66
CA LEU A 123 10.15 -5.69 11.76
C LEU A 123 10.93 -6.20 12.99
N GLY A 124 12.06 -5.58 13.33
CA GLY A 124 12.84 -5.91 14.53
C GLY A 124 12.12 -5.54 15.83
N VAL A 125 11.49 -4.36 15.88
CA VAL A 125 10.66 -3.94 17.03
C VAL A 125 9.41 -4.81 17.15
N LEU A 126 8.77 -5.16 16.03
CA LEU A 126 7.66 -6.12 16.00
C LEU A 126 8.09 -7.51 16.53
N ALA A 127 9.24 -8.02 16.10
CA ALA A 127 9.79 -9.29 16.60
C ALA A 127 10.05 -9.25 18.11
N LEU A 128 10.62 -8.16 18.62
CA LEU A 128 10.85 -7.95 20.05
C LEU A 128 9.54 -7.88 20.82
N LEU A 129 8.60 -7.02 20.41
CA LEU A 129 7.29 -6.86 21.05
C LEU A 129 6.49 -8.16 21.04
N LEU A 130 6.55 -8.92 19.95
CA LEU A 130 5.87 -10.22 19.84
C LEU A 130 6.52 -11.26 20.75
N GLY A 131 7.85 -11.38 20.76
CA GLY A 131 8.56 -12.27 21.69
C GLY A 131 8.29 -11.92 23.15
N VAL A 132 8.26 -10.63 23.47
CA VAL A 132 7.91 -10.08 24.79
C VAL A 132 6.44 -10.34 25.14
N GLU A 133 5.48 -10.22 24.20
CA GLU A 133 4.10 -10.65 24.47
C GLU A 133 4.04 -12.16 24.76
N LEU A 134 4.67 -12.98 23.93
CA LEU A 134 4.72 -14.43 24.09
C LEU A 134 5.46 -14.88 25.35
N ARG A 135 6.26 -14.01 26.00
CA ARG A 135 6.91 -14.25 27.30
C ARG A 135 5.96 -14.10 28.49
N TRP A 136 5.09 -13.07 28.49
CA TRP A 136 4.24 -12.74 29.64
C TRP A 136 2.78 -13.20 29.50
N ASN A 137 2.22 -13.26 28.27
CA ASN A 137 0.80 -13.50 27.99
C ASN A 137 0.22 -14.89 28.40
N TRP A 138 0.96 -15.72 29.17
CA TRP A 138 0.51 -17.06 29.56
C TRP A 138 0.67 -17.48 31.02
N ARG A 139 1.50 -16.81 31.84
CA ARG A 139 1.67 -17.16 33.29
C ARG A 139 2.12 -16.04 34.21
N GLU A 140 2.72 -14.96 33.72
CA GLU A 140 3.31 -13.91 34.54
C GLU A 140 2.76 -12.54 34.16
N GLU A 141 2.39 -11.72 35.13
CA GLU A 141 2.17 -10.30 34.88
C GLU A 141 3.49 -9.58 34.58
N PRO A 142 3.49 -8.53 33.74
CA PRO A 142 4.67 -7.70 33.55
C PRO A 142 5.09 -7.02 34.88
N PRO A 143 6.36 -6.64 35.04
CA PRO A 143 6.80 -5.83 36.18
C PRO A 143 5.92 -4.58 36.36
N ARG A 144 5.61 -4.19 37.61
CA ARG A 144 4.65 -3.11 37.93
C ARG A 144 4.94 -1.77 37.23
N TRP A 145 6.21 -1.45 36.97
CA TRP A 145 6.61 -0.25 36.22
C TRP A 145 6.23 -0.34 34.73
N LEU A 146 6.29 -1.53 34.13
CA LEU A 146 5.98 -1.79 32.73
C LEU A 146 4.47 -1.93 32.49
N ALA A 147 3.71 -2.40 33.49
CA ALA A 147 2.27 -2.68 33.39
C ALA A 147 1.43 -1.51 32.82
N ARG A 148 1.78 -0.25 33.14
CA ARG A 148 1.11 0.95 32.59
C ARG A 148 1.27 1.08 31.07
N VAL A 149 2.44 0.74 30.54
CA VAL A 149 2.73 0.74 29.09
C VAL A 149 2.17 -0.53 28.44
N TRP A 150 2.20 -1.66 29.14
CA TRP A 150 1.77 -2.98 28.67
C TRP A 150 0.31 -3.06 28.21
N ARG A 151 -0.53 -2.13 28.70
CA ARG A 151 -1.92 -1.98 28.22
C ARG A 151 -2.00 -1.66 26.73
N PHE A 152 -1.03 -0.92 26.18
CA PHE A 152 -0.98 -0.49 24.78
C PHE A 152 -0.21 -1.45 23.86
N ARG A 153 0.25 -2.61 24.35
CA ARG A 153 1.05 -3.57 23.56
C ARG A 153 0.31 -4.05 22.30
N GLU A 154 -1.00 -4.21 22.37
CA GLU A 154 -1.83 -4.73 21.28
C GLU A 154 -1.96 -3.68 20.19
N ASP A 155 -2.23 -2.43 20.55
CA ASP A 155 -2.23 -1.30 19.63
C ASP A 155 -0.85 -1.09 19.00
N ALA A 156 0.24 -1.24 19.77
CA ALA A 156 1.60 -1.17 19.24
C ALA A 156 1.92 -2.30 18.24
N LEU A 157 1.58 -3.55 18.57
CA LEU A 157 1.75 -4.70 17.67
C LEU A 157 0.96 -4.52 16.37
N HIS A 158 -0.29 -4.09 16.46
CA HIS A 158 -1.12 -3.84 15.28
C HIS A 158 -0.68 -2.59 14.50
N PHE A 159 -0.16 -1.54 15.15
CA PHE A 159 0.47 -0.40 14.47
C PHE A 159 1.71 -0.83 13.65
N PHE A 160 2.64 -1.61 14.25
CA PHE A 160 3.81 -2.10 13.53
C PHE A 160 3.44 -3.07 12.41
N LEU A 161 2.42 -3.91 12.61
CA LEU A 161 1.89 -4.77 11.54
C LEU A 161 1.27 -3.96 10.39
N GLY A 162 0.39 -3.01 10.67
CA GLY A 162 -0.23 -2.15 9.65
C GLY A 162 0.80 -1.34 8.86
N GLY A 163 1.77 -0.74 9.56
CA GLY A 163 2.88 0.03 8.95
C GLY A 163 3.89 -0.80 8.15
N LEU A 164 3.79 -2.14 8.17
CA LEU A 164 4.51 -3.04 7.27
C LEU A 164 3.59 -3.59 6.16
N LEU A 165 2.39 -4.06 6.51
CA LEU A 165 1.40 -4.59 5.56
C LEU A 165 0.99 -3.56 4.50
N SER A 166 0.87 -2.28 4.86
CA SER A 166 0.53 -1.19 3.94
C SER A 166 1.54 -1.03 2.79
N PRO A 167 2.84 -0.73 3.03
CA PRO A 167 3.82 -0.63 1.97
C PRO A 167 4.01 -1.95 1.20
N TYR A 168 3.88 -3.11 1.85
CA TYR A 168 3.96 -4.40 1.14
C TYR A 168 2.80 -4.57 0.17
N THR A 169 1.57 -4.23 0.56
CA THR A 169 0.40 -4.25 -0.32
C THR A 169 0.60 -3.35 -1.54
N LEU A 170 1.18 -2.16 -1.34
CA LEU A 170 1.46 -1.21 -2.42
C LEU A 170 2.60 -1.64 -3.35
N PHE A 171 3.63 -2.33 -2.84
CA PHE A 171 4.66 -2.93 -3.68
C PHE A 171 4.13 -4.15 -4.46
N TYR A 172 3.35 -5.03 -3.82
CA TYR A 172 2.70 -6.15 -4.51
C TYR A 172 1.72 -5.66 -5.59
N PHE A 173 0.95 -4.59 -5.33
CA PHE A 173 0.07 -3.97 -6.33
C PHE A 173 0.85 -3.45 -7.53
N LYS A 174 1.95 -2.71 -7.30
CA LYS A 174 2.78 -2.18 -8.39
C LYS A 174 3.36 -3.30 -9.28
N SER A 175 3.66 -4.47 -8.73
CA SER A 175 4.16 -5.63 -9.48
C SER A 175 3.09 -6.60 -9.99
N ALA A 176 1.80 -6.40 -9.69
CA ALA A 176 0.75 -7.36 -10.00
C ALA A 176 0.26 -7.23 -11.45
N SER A 177 0.41 -8.30 -12.24
CA SER A 177 -0.29 -8.51 -13.51
C SER A 177 -1.01 -9.86 -13.52
N GLY A 178 -2.16 -9.91 -14.18
CA GLY A 178 -2.98 -11.12 -14.30
C GLY A 178 -3.83 -11.44 -13.06
N LEU A 179 -4.82 -12.32 -13.26
CA LEU A 179 -5.85 -12.65 -12.26
C LEU A 179 -5.28 -13.29 -10.99
N THR A 180 -4.26 -14.16 -11.11
CA THR A 180 -3.64 -14.83 -9.95
C THR A 180 -2.96 -13.84 -9.01
N ALA A 181 -2.27 -12.82 -9.54
CA ALA A 181 -1.67 -11.76 -8.76
C ALA A 181 -2.71 -10.85 -8.10
N LEU A 182 -3.83 -10.57 -8.79
CA LEU A 182 -4.96 -9.82 -8.21
C LEU A 182 -5.65 -10.57 -7.07
N LEU A 183 -5.79 -11.91 -7.17
CA LEU A 183 -6.32 -12.75 -6.09
C LEU A 183 -5.37 -12.77 -4.88
N PHE A 184 -4.06 -12.91 -5.11
CA PHE A 184 -3.06 -12.80 -4.04
C PHE A 184 -3.11 -11.42 -3.36
N LEU A 185 -3.10 -10.35 -4.15
CA LEU A 185 -3.20 -8.97 -3.65
C LEU A 185 -4.47 -8.74 -2.83
N SER A 186 -5.61 -9.26 -3.29
CA SER A 186 -6.88 -9.20 -2.55
C SER A 186 -6.77 -9.90 -1.18
N GLY A 187 -6.03 -11.00 -1.11
CA GLY A 187 -5.66 -11.65 0.14
C GLY A 187 -4.79 -10.76 1.04
N VAL A 188 -3.74 -10.13 0.50
CA VAL A 188 -2.84 -9.25 1.28
C VAL A 188 -3.57 -7.99 1.78
N PHE A 189 -4.39 -7.34 0.94
CA PHE A 189 -5.26 -6.25 1.36
C PHE A 189 -6.29 -6.71 2.40
N GLY A 190 -6.81 -7.94 2.27
CA GLY A 190 -7.63 -8.58 3.28
C GLY A 190 -6.93 -8.76 4.63
N LEU A 191 -5.64 -9.13 4.65
CA LEU A 191 -4.82 -9.18 5.87
C LEU A 191 -4.59 -7.79 6.48
N LEU A 192 -4.34 -6.78 5.65
CA LEU A 192 -4.18 -5.39 6.04
C LEU A 192 -5.46 -4.83 6.68
N VAL A 193 -6.64 -5.03 6.08
CA VAL A 193 -7.94 -4.66 6.68
C VAL A 193 -8.21 -5.47 7.95
N ALA A 194 -7.90 -6.77 7.95
CA ALA A 194 -8.07 -7.63 9.12
C ALA A 194 -7.21 -7.22 10.31
N ASN A 195 -6.04 -6.61 10.10
CA ASN A 195 -5.20 -6.08 11.17
C ASN A 195 -5.91 -5.00 12.01
N GLU A 196 -6.77 -4.20 11.38
CA GLU A 196 -7.52 -3.14 12.07
C GLU A 196 -8.78 -3.65 12.76
N LEU A 197 -9.43 -4.69 12.24
CA LEU A 197 -10.69 -5.19 12.78
C LEU A 197 -10.53 -5.75 14.22
N PRO A 198 -11.25 -5.21 15.23
CA PRO A 198 -11.11 -5.66 16.62
C PRO A 198 -11.37 -7.17 16.83
N ARG A 199 -12.23 -7.78 16.00
CA ARG A 199 -12.49 -9.24 15.98
C ARG A 199 -11.27 -10.09 15.62
N PHE A 200 -10.33 -9.54 14.85
CA PHE A 200 -9.08 -10.21 14.48
C PHE A 200 -7.97 -9.90 15.48
N ARG A 201 -7.88 -8.64 15.97
CA ARG A 201 -6.97 -8.29 17.08
C ARG A 201 -7.19 -9.20 18.30
N ALA A 202 -8.45 -9.42 18.67
CA ALA A 202 -8.87 -10.33 19.74
C ALA A 202 -8.58 -11.83 19.53
N ARG A 203 -8.16 -12.28 18.32
CA ARG A 203 -7.68 -13.67 18.11
C ARG A 203 -6.25 -13.89 18.60
N GLY A 204 -5.56 -12.83 19.05
CA GLY A 204 -4.36 -12.94 19.86
C GLY A 204 -3.15 -13.54 19.14
N PRO A 205 -2.28 -14.27 19.86
CA PRO A 205 -0.97 -14.72 19.37
C PRO A 205 -0.96 -15.43 18.00
N VAL A 206 -1.98 -16.22 17.68
CA VAL A 206 -2.03 -17.02 16.45
C VAL A 206 -2.01 -16.13 15.20
N VAL A 207 -2.84 -15.07 15.19
CA VAL A 207 -2.90 -14.12 14.08
C VAL A 207 -1.64 -13.27 14.04
N ARG A 208 -1.12 -12.83 15.19
CA ARG A 208 0.07 -11.96 15.27
C ARG A 208 1.34 -12.69 14.81
N VAL A 209 1.51 -13.98 15.14
CA VAL A 209 2.62 -14.80 14.62
C VAL A 209 2.45 -15.11 13.13
N ALA A 210 1.22 -15.37 12.64
CA ALA A 210 0.98 -15.57 11.21
C ALA A 210 1.31 -14.30 10.40
N LEU A 211 0.82 -13.13 10.82
CA LEU A 211 1.12 -11.85 10.17
C LEU A 211 2.60 -11.47 10.29
N PHE A 212 3.27 -11.77 11.40
CA PHE A 212 4.72 -11.62 11.53
C PHE A 212 5.48 -12.51 10.53
N SER A 213 5.13 -13.79 10.43
CA SER A 213 5.72 -14.75 9.48
C SER A 213 5.55 -14.29 8.02
N PHE A 214 4.37 -13.75 7.68
CA PHE A 214 4.13 -13.09 6.40
C PHE A 214 5.05 -11.87 6.24
N CYS A 215 5.11 -10.97 7.23
CA CYS A 215 5.90 -9.75 7.15
C CYS A 215 7.41 -9.98 7.03
N VAL A 216 7.95 -11.04 7.64
CA VAL A 216 9.36 -11.45 7.47
C VAL A 216 9.60 -11.92 6.03
N THR A 217 8.74 -12.78 5.49
CA THR A 217 8.90 -13.27 4.10
C THR A 217 8.74 -12.14 3.10
N SER A 218 7.74 -11.27 3.25
CA SER A 218 7.55 -10.11 2.38
C SER A 218 8.76 -9.18 2.39
N TYR A 219 9.27 -8.82 3.57
CA TYR A 219 10.47 -7.98 3.71
C TYR A 219 11.67 -8.56 2.95
N PHE A 220 12.01 -9.83 3.20
CA PHE A 220 13.15 -10.47 2.54
C PHE A 220 12.90 -10.77 1.06
N ALA A 221 11.66 -10.98 0.62
CA ALA A 221 11.33 -11.32 -0.76
C ALA A 221 11.68 -10.21 -1.76
N TYR A 222 11.67 -8.93 -1.35
CA TYR A 222 12.21 -7.84 -2.16
C TYR A 222 13.53 -7.28 -1.65
N LEU A 223 13.84 -7.34 -0.33
CA LEU A 223 15.15 -6.92 0.17
C LEU A 223 16.28 -7.75 -0.43
N LEU A 224 16.13 -9.08 -0.55
CA LEU A 224 17.19 -9.92 -1.11
C LEU A 224 17.46 -9.57 -2.59
N PRO A 225 16.46 -9.47 -3.49
CA PRO A 225 16.67 -8.91 -4.82
C PRO A 225 17.28 -7.50 -4.84
N VAL A 226 16.86 -6.59 -3.95
CA VAL A 226 17.39 -5.22 -3.92
C VAL A 226 18.84 -5.17 -3.43
N LEU A 227 19.24 -6.02 -2.46
CA LEU A 227 20.62 -6.07 -1.98
C LEU A 227 21.55 -6.81 -2.94
N LEU A 228 21.07 -7.89 -3.57
CA LEU A 228 21.86 -8.74 -4.46
C LEU A 228 21.81 -8.29 -5.93
N GLY A 229 20.87 -7.42 -6.31
CA GLY A 229 20.81 -6.79 -7.63
C GLY A 229 20.33 -7.71 -8.76
N TYR A 230 19.52 -8.72 -8.45
CA TYR A 230 18.82 -9.54 -9.45
C TYR A 230 17.52 -10.13 -8.90
N TYR A 231 16.58 -10.48 -9.77
CA TYR A 231 15.41 -11.30 -9.42
C TYR A 231 15.69 -12.78 -9.70
N SER A 232 15.33 -13.66 -8.77
CA SER A 232 15.33 -15.12 -8.97
C SER A 232 14.45 -15.79 -7.91
N GLY A 233 13.75 -16.86 -8.27
CA GLY A 233 12.98 -17.65 -7.31
C GLY A 233 13.82 -18.25 -6.18
N THR A 234 15.12 -18.44 -6.39
CA THR A 234 16.07 -18.82 -5.32
C THR A 234 16.09 -17.82 -4.16
N LEU A 235 15.91 -16.52 -4.44
CA LEU A 235 15.86 -15.47 -3.43
C LEU A 235 14.52 -15.47 -2.68
N PHE A 236 13.42 -15.82 -3.34
CA PHE A 236 12.14 -16.05 -2.65
C PHE A 236 12.22 -17.26 -1.72
N MET A 237 12.82 -18.37 -2.16
CA MET A 237 13.05 -19.54 -1.31
C MET A 237 13.95 -19.20 -0.11
N ALA A 238 14.97 -18.36 -0.29
CA ALA A 238 15.78 -17.83 0.80
C ALA A 238 14.98 -16.93 1.77
N ALA A 239 14.09 -16.07 1.27
CA ALA A 239 13.21 -15.24 2.09
C ALA A 239 12.24 -16.07 2.94
N ALA A 240 11.62 -17.11 2.35
CA ALA A 240 10.80 -18.07 3.07
C ALA A 240 11.62 -18.86 4.11
N GLY A 241 12.85 -19.26 3.76
CA GLY A 241 13.81 -19.90 4.66
C GLY A 241 14.17 -19.03 5.87
N LEU A 242 14.43 -17.73 5.67
CA LEU A 242 14.67 -16.77 6.75
C LEU A 242 13.46 -16.61 7.67
N SER A 243 12.23 -16.64 7.13
CA SER A 243 11.01 -16.61 7.94
C SER A 243 10.77 -17.92 8.71
N CYS A 244 11.09 -19.08 8.14
CA CYS A 244 11.16 -20.35 8.86
C CYS A 244 12.18 -20.30 10.02
N VAL A 245 13.36 -19.71 9.81
CA VAL A 245 14.39 -19.53 10.85
C VAL A 245 13.92 -18.57 11.94
N ALA A 246 13.32 -17.43 11.59
CA ALA A 246 12.73 -16.49 12.55
C ALA A 246 11.61 -17.14 13.38
N THR A 247 10.73 -17.91 12.73
CA THR A 247 9.67 -18.70 13.38
C THR A 247 10.24 -19.77 14.32
N LEU A 248 11.34 -20.44 13.92
CA LEU A 248 12.03 -21.44 14.74
C LEU A 248 12.69 -20.80 15.97
N ILE A 249 13.39 -19.68 15.82
CA ILE A 249 13.99 -18.93 16.93
C ILE A 249 12.91 -18.53 17.94
N LEU A 250 11.80 -17.94 17.46
CA LEU A 250 10.66 -17.55 18.30
C LEU A 250 10.04 -18.78 19.01
N THR A 251 9.91 -19.90 18.31
CA THR A 251 9.43 -21.17 18.87
C THR A 251 10.36 -21.72 19.97
N LEU A 252 11.68 -21.64 19.79
CA LEU A 252 12.66 -22.12 20.77
C LEU A 252 12.70 -21.22 22.02
N LEU A 253 12.63 -19.89 21.85
CA LEU A 253 12.54 -18.93 22.95
C LEU A 253 11.28 -19.16 23.78
N VAL A 254 10.10 -19.20 23.14
CA VAL A 254 8.82 -19.41 23.83
C VAL A 254 8.75 -20.79 24.48
N ARG A 255 9.31 -21.84 23.85
CA ARG A 255 9.42 -23.17 24.48
C ARG A 255 10.27 -23.12 25.76
N ARG A 256 11.40 -22.38 25.76
CA ARG A 256 12.28 -22.23 26.93
C ARG A 256 11.62 -21.42 28.06
N TRP A 257 10.75 -20.47 27.74
CA TRP A 257 10.02 -19.68 28.75
C TRP A 257 8.75 -20.34 29.28
N SER A 258 7.94 -20.96 28.40
CA SER A 258 6.61 -21.46 28.76
C SER A 258 6.60 -22.91 29.26
N GLY A 259 7.59 -23.72 28.88
CA GLY A 259 7.64 -25.18 29.14
C GLY A 259 6.61 -26.01 28.34
N ASP A 260 5.45 -25.44 28.02
CA ASP A 260 4.35 -26.10 27.30
C ASP A 260 4.66 -26.25 25.80
N ARG A 261 5.24 -27.40 25.43
CA ARG A 261 5.54 -27.78 24.03
C ARG A 261 4.29 -27.77 23.13
N ARG A 262 3.12 -28.18 23.65
CA ARG A 262 1.88 -28.32 22.86
C ARG A 262 1.25 -26.97 22.54
N ARG A 263 1.26 -26.04 23.51
CA ARG A 263 0.85 -24.63 23.32
C ARG A 263 1.81 -23.89 22.40
N THR A 264 3.12 -24.04 22.62
CA THR A 264 4.13 -23.39 21.75
C THR A 264 4.00 -23.84 20.29
N LEU A 265 3.79 -25.15 20.06
CA LEU A 265 3.50 -25.70 18.73
C LEU A 265 2.25 -25.08 18.10
N ARG A 266 1.15 -24.96 18.86
CA ARG A 266 -0.15 -24.46 18.37
C ARG A 266 -0.22 -22.95 18.15
N HIS A 267 0.46 -22.15 18.97
CA HIS A 267 0.34 -20.69 18.93
C HIS A 267 1.54 -19.98 18.29
N VAL A 268 2.66 -20.66 18.05
CA VAL A 268 3.85 -20.08 17.41
C VAL A 268 4.24 -20.85 16.14
N ALA A 269 4.63 -22.12 16.27
CA ALA A 269 5.21 -22.86 15.15
C ALA A 269 4.20 -23.15 14.03
N LEU A 270 3.00 -23.64 14.35
CA LEU A 270 1.96 -23.94 13.36
C LEU A 270 1.47 -22.71 12.57
N PRO A 271 1.10 -21.57 13.18
CA PRO A 271 0.73 -20.38 12.40
C PRO A 271 1.91 -19.80 11.61
N GLY A 272 3.12 -19.79 12.19
CA GLY A 272 4.31 -19.28 11.49
C GLY A 272 4.68 -20.12 10.27
N LEU A 273 4.80 -21.43 10.41
CA LEU A 273 5.15 -22.35 9.31
C LEU A 273 3.99 -22.55 8.33
N GLY A 274 2.74 -22.51 8.79
CA GLY A 274 1.56 -22.61 7.93
C GLY A 274 1.47 -21.47 6.91
N VAL A 275 1.88 -20.25 7.29
CA VAL A 275 2.04 -19.13 6.35
C VAL A 275 3.14 -19.40 5.32
N GLN A 276 4.24 -20.05 5.70
CA GLN A 276 5.29 -20.40 4.74
C GLN A 276 4.84 -21.48 3.75
N VAL A 277 4.11 -22.50 4.21
CA VAL A 277 3.49 -23.50 3.31
C VAL A 277 2.51 -22.84 2.34
N LEU A 278 1.67 -21.91 2.82
CA LEU A 278 0.74 -21.14 1.98
C LEU A 278 1.47 -20.27 0.96
N LEU A 279 2.49 -19.50 1.36
CA LEU A 279 3.25 -18.63 0.48
C LEU A 279 4.06 -19.43 -0.55
N LEU A 280 4.63 -20.58 -0.18
CA LEU A 280 5.30 -21.49 -1.12
C LEU A 280 4.30 -22.10 -2.12
N GLY A 281 3.11 -22.50 -1.69
CA GLY A 281 2.04 -22.95 -2.58
C GLY A 281 1.60 -21.86 -3.57
N LEU A 282 1.38 -20.64 -3.09
CA LEU A 282 1.07 -19.48 -3.94
C LEU A 282 2.23 -19.07 -4.85
N TYR A 283 3.48 -19.37 -4.47
CA TYR A 283 4.65 -19.19 -5.33
C TYR A 283 4.66 -20.21 -6.48
N LEU A 284 4.39 -21.49 -6.19
CA LEU A 284 4.30 -22.54 -7.21
C LEU A 284 3.12 -22.30 -8.17
N LEU A 285 2.00 -21.79 -7.67
CA LEU A 285 0.83 -21.36 -8.46
C LEU A 285 1.01 -20.02 -9.20
N LYS A 286 2.23 -19.44 -9.20
CA LYS A 286 2.54 -18.15 -9.86
C LYS A 286 1.61 -16.99 -9.44
N ALA A 287 1.05 -17.04 -8.23
CA ALA A 287 0.16 -16.01 -7.70
C ALA A 287 0.90 -14.88 -6.98
N ILE A 288 2.11 -15.14 -6.48
CA ILE A 288 2.98 -14.08 -5.92
C ILE A 288 3.70 -13.35 -7.07
N PRO A 289 3.46 -12.04 -7.27
CA PRO A 289 4.02 -11.27 -8.38
C PRO A 289 5.54 -11.01 -8.22
N PRO A 290 6.25 -10.70 -9.33
CA PRO A 290 7.72 -10.64 -9.36
C PRO A 290 8.32 -9.33 -8.78
N VAL A 291 7.93 -8.96 -7.56
CA VAL A 291 8.54 -7.84 -6.81
C VAL A 291 10.07 -8.07 -6.73
N PRO A 292 10.94 -7.08 -7.04
CA PRO A 292 10.69 -5.64 -7.19
C PRO A 292 10.43 -5.13 -8.61
N LEU A 293 10.18 -6.01 -9.59
CA LEU A 293 9.93 -5.62 -10.98
C LEU A 293 8.48 -5.16 -11.17
N SER A 294 8.25 -4.21 -12.08
CA SER A 294 6.91 -3.80 -12.50
C SER A 294 6.89 -3.15 -13.88
N MET A 295 5.79 -3.29 -14.62
CA MET A 295 5.62 -2.60 -15.91
C MET A 295 5.17 -1.14 -15.68
N LEU A 296 5.96 -0.18 -16.17
CA LEU A 296 5.64 1.26 -16.12
C LEU A 296 4.82 1.70 -17.34
N SER A 297 5.21 1.20 -18.50
CA SER A 297 4.47 1.37 -19.74
C SER A 297 4.71 0.19 -20.69
N SER A 298 3.74 0.00 -21.56
CA SER A 298 3.83 -0.87 -22.73
C SER A 298 2.91 -0.33 -23.81
N GLY A 299 3.09 -0.80 -25.04
CA GLY A 299 2.24 -0.47 -26.18
C GLY A 299 2.62 -1.30 -27.42
N ILE A 300 1.72 -1.28 -28.40
CA ILE A 300 1.93 -1.88 -29.72
C ILE A 300 2.21 -0.75 -30.73
N TYR A 301 3.19 -0.92 -31.62
CA TYR A 301 3.66 0.12 -32.53
C TYR A 301 4.03 -0.46 -33.89
N HIS A 302 3.91 0.33 -34.96
CA HIS A 302 4.37 -0.03 -36.31
C HIS A 302 5.90 0.09 -36.46
N GLY A 303 6.56 0.83 -35.57
CA GLY A 303 8.00 1.01 -35.59
C GLY A 303 8.58 1.53 -34.27
N VAL A 304 9.85 1.22 -34.02
CA VAL A 304 10.62 1.70 -32.87
C VAL A 304 11.97 2.23 -33.34
N GLU A 305 12.16 3.55 -33.35
CA GLU A 305 13.45 4.17 -33.66
C GLU A 305 14.27 4.37 -32.37
N VAL A 306 15.52 3.90 -32.36
CA VAL A 306 16.45 4.18 -31.26
C VAL A 306 17.24 5.46 -31.57
N VAL A 307 16.97 6.52 -30.80
CA VAL A 307 17.59 7.83 -30.98
C VAL A 307 18.59 8.14 -29.86
N LYS A 308 19.58 8.99 -30.16
CA LYS A 308 20.51 9.52 -29.15
C LYS A 308 19.83 10.69 -28.42
N GLY A 309 19.49 10.49 -27.16
CA GLY A 309 18.96 11.53 -26.28
C GLY A 309 19.97 11.98 -25.21
N PRO A 310 19.65 13.00 -24.40
CA PRO A 310 20.58 13.62 -23.44
C PRO A 310 21.08 12.67 -22.34
N ARG A 311 20.43 11.50 -22.15
CA ARG A 311 20.75 10.49 -21.13
C ARG A 311 20.99 9.09 -21.74
N GLY A 312 21.45 9.03 -23.01
CA GLY A 312 21.80 7.80 -23.72
C GLY A 312 20.79 7.41 -24.81
N ARG A 313 20.29 6.17 -24.77
CA ARG A 313 19.23 5.69 -25.68
C ARG A 313 17.87 6.24 -25.24
N ASP A 314 17.23 7.00 -26.12
CA ASP A 314 15.80 7.31 -26.08
C ASP A 314 15.11 6.68 -27.31
N TYR A 315 13.78 6.60 -27.29
CA TYR A 315 13.01 5.79 -28.26
C TYR A 315 11.84 6.61 -28.81
N ARG A 316 11.63 6.52 -30.11
CA ARG A 316 10.44 7.02 -30.80
C ARG A 316 9.58 5.84 -31.21
N LEU A 317 8.29 5.91 -30.88
CA LEU A 317 7.35 4.80 -31.01
C LEU A 317 6.28 5.22 -32.01
N LEU A 318 6.30 4.60 -33.20
CA LEU A 318 5.48 4.99 -34.35
C LEU A 318 4.10 4.31 -34.26
N HIS A 319 3.02 5.11 -34.23
CA HIS A 319 1.65 4.62 -34.07
C HIS A 319 0.65 5.30 -35.02
N GLU A 320 -0.52 4.69 -35.19
CA GLU A 320 -1.65 5.22 -35.98
C GLU A 320 -2.84 5.71 -35.09
N ARG A 321 -2.83 5.35 -33.80
CA ARG A 321 -3.85 5.62 -32.77
C ARG A 321 -4.42 7.04 -32.84
N SER A 322 -5.75 7.10 -32.97
CA SER A 322 -6.53 8.34 -32.98
C SER A 322 -6.52 9.05 -31.61
N GLU A 323 -6.53 10.38 -31.61
CA GLU A 323 -6.17 11.21 -30.44
C GLU A 323 -7.17 11.13 -29.28
N TRP A 324 -8.42 10.75 -29.55
CA TRP A 324 -9.44 10.55 -28.52
C TRP A 324 -9.24 9.27 -27.69
N LYS A 325 -8.43 8.31 -28.16
CA LYS A 325 -8.12 7.04 -27.46
C LYS A 325 -7.06 7.24 -26.36
N LEU A 326 -7.25 8.21 -25.47
CA LEU A 326 -6.29 8.63 -24.43
C LEU A 326 -5.96 7.54 -23.39
N TRP A 327 -6.77 6.47 -23.33
CA TRP A 327 -6.56 5.31 -22.47
C TRP A 327 -5.72 4.19 -23.13
N GLU A 328 -5.55 4.21 -24.46
CA GLU A 328 -4.71 3.26 -25.19
C GLU A 328 -3.26 3.77 -25.28
N ARG A 329 -2.30 2.84 -25.36
CA ARG A 329 -0.88 3.14 -25.56
C ARG A 329 -0.40 2.41 -26.81
N GLY A 330 -0.04 3.17 -27.83
CA GLY A 330 0.11 2.63 -29.18
C GLY A 330 -1.21 2.08 -29.75
N ASP A 331 -1.10 1.14 -30.69
CA ASP A 331 -2.19 0.65 -31.52
C ASP A 331 -2.76 -0.69 -31.01
N GLN A 332 -3.82 -0.63 -30.19
CA GLN A 332 -4.55 -1.86 -29.78
C GLN A 332 -5.48 -2.40 -30.88
N ASP A 333 -5.72 -1.61 -31.93
CA ASP A 333 -6.32 -2.02 -33.20
C ASP A 333 -5.23 -1.79 -34.27
N PHE A 334 -4.44 -2.83 -34.54
CA PHE A 334 -3.26 -2.76 -35.38
C PHE A 334 -3.61 -3.07 -36.83
N ARG A 335 -3.55 -2.06 -37.69
CA ARG A 335 -3.84 -2.15 -39.12
C ARG A 335 -2.64 -2.71 -39.88
N ALA A 336 -2.63 -3.99 -40.20
CA ALA A 336 -1.51 -4.65 -40.86
C ALA A 336 -1.56 -4.56 -42.40
N ARG A 337 -0.46 -4.09 -43.00
CA ARG A 337 -0.14 -4.27 -44.42
C ARG A 337 0.82 -5.45 -44.65
N PRO A 338 0.92 -5.99 -45.87
CA PRO A 338 1.95 -6.97 -46.22
C PRO A 338 3.37 -6.41 -45.95
N GLY A 339 4.16 -7.13 -45.16
CA GLY A 339 5.49 -6.70 -44.73
C GLY A 339 5.55 -5.93 -43.40
N ASP A 340 4.40 -5.55 -42.81
CA ASP A 340 4.37 -4.85 -41.52
C ASP A 340 4.99 -5.68 -40.39
N ARG A 341 5.45 -4.94 -39.38
CA ARG A 341 5.97 -5.49 -38.12
C ARG A 341 5.17 -4.95 -36.96
N VAL A 342 4.71 -5.84 -36.08
CA VAL A 342 4.08 -5.46 -34.82
C VAL A 342 5.17 -5.36 -33.77
N TYR A 343 5.53 -4.16 -33.34
CA TYR A 343 6.48 -3.95 -32.24
C TYR A 343 5.74 -3.87 -30.91
N PHE A 344 6.07 -4.76 -29.97
CA PHE A 344 5.74 -4.58 -28.56
C PHE A 344 6.91 -3.86 -27.88
N PHE A 345 6.68 -2.62 -27.43
CA PHE A 345 7.62 -1.88 -26.60
C PHE A 345 7.17 -1.94 -25.14
N ALA A 346 8.12 -2.08 -24.22
CA ALA A 346 7.87 -2.08 -22.78
C ALA A 346 8.95 -1.34 -21.99
N SER A 347 8.52 -0.65 -20.93
CA SER A 347 9.35 -0.09 -19.88
C SER A 347 9.11 -0.83 -18.56
N VAL A 348 10.16 -1.42 -18.01
CA VAL A 348 10.15 -2.16 -16.74
C VAL A 348 10.89 -1.37 -15.66
N PHE A 349 10.24 -1.08 -14.54
CA PHE A 349 10.94 -0.64 -13.35
C PHE A 349 11.79 -1.77 -12.77
N ALA A 350 13.05 -1.46 -12.46
CA ALA A 350 13.93 -2.30 -11.66
C ALA A 350 14.76 -1.42 -10.71
N PRO A 351 15.13 -1.90 -9.52
CA PRO A 351 16.02 -1.19 -8.58
C PRO A 351 17.35 -0.71 -9.19
N ALA A 352 17.95 0.33 -8.62
CA ALA A 352 19.26 0.84 -9.04
C ALA A 352 20.44 -0.11 -8.77
N SER A 353 20.21 -1.17 -7.98
CA SER A 353 21.16 -2.28 -7.80
C SER A 353 21.08 -3.34 -8.90
N PHE A 354 20.05 -3.35 -9.75
CA PHE A 354 19.89 -4.36 -10.80
C PHE A 354 20.86 -4.10 -11.96
N LYS A 355 21.75 -5.06 -12.17
CA LYS A 355 22.81 -5.12 -13.19
C LYS A 355 23.48 -6.51 -13.11
N PRO A 356 24.34 -6.89 -14.06
CA PRO A 356 25.32 -7.98 -13.87
C PRO A 356 26.11 -7.82 -12.56
N GLN A 357 26.15 -8.88 -11.75
CA GLN A 357 26.80 -8.91 -10.44
C GLN A 357 28.18 -9.59 -10.45
N ARG A 358 28.45 -10.39 -11.49
CA ARG A 358 29.69 -11.17 -11.65
C ARG A 358 30.11 -11.17 -13.12
N GLU A 359 31.39 -11.46 -13.36
CA GLU A 359 31.84 -11.76 -14.71
C GLU A 359 31.13 -13.01 -15.24
N GLY A 360 30.59 -12.95 -16.46
CA GLY A 360 29.73 -13.99 -17.03
C GLY A 360 28.25 -13.95 -16.62
N ASP A 361 27.86 -13.15 -15.63
CA ASP A 361 26.45 -12.88 -15.33
C ASP A 361 25.87 -11.91 -16.37
N ARG A 362 24.65 -12.18 -16.86
CA ARG A 362 23.92 -11.29 -17.77
C ARG A 362 22.90 -10.40 -17.04
N GLY A 363 22.70 -10.60 -15.74
CA GLY A 363 21.69 -9.93 -14.94
C GLY A 363 20.34 -10.63 -14.98
N THR A 364 19.27 -9.93 -14.59
CA THR A 364 17.92 -10.53 -14.53
C THR A 364 17.36 -10.76 -15.93
N ARG A 365 17.06 -12.03 -16.24
CA ARG A 365 16.46 -12.46 -17.50
C ARG A 365 14.97 -12.12 -17.56
N LEU A 366 14.52 -11.65 -18.72
CA LEU A 366 13.13 -11.38 -19.08
C LEU A 366 12.74 -12.24 -20.29
N VAL A 367 11.46 -12.54 -20.41
CA VAL A 367 10.89 -13.23 -21.58
C VAL A 367 9.73 -12.41 -22.12
N ILE A 368 9.62 -12.26 -23.45
CA ILE A 368 8.44 -11.70 -24.11
C ILE A 368 7.76 -12.81 -24.91
N ARG A 369 6.56 -13.22 -24.51
CA ARG A 369 5.77 -14.26 -25.19
C ARG A 369 4.65 -13.62 -25.98
N TRP A 370 4.54 -13.99 -27.25
CA TRP A 370 3.45 -13.63 -28.15
C TRP A 370 2.48 -14.80 -28.23
N PHE A 371 1.20 -14.53 -28.06
CA PHE A 371 0.11 -15.48 -28.19
C PHE A 371 -0.91 -14.98 -29.22
N TYR A 372 -1.51 -15.92 -29.93
CA TYR A 372 -2.57 -15.71 -30.91
C TYR A 372 -3.81 -16.51 -30.50
N GLU A 373 -5.00 -15.93 -30.64
CA GLU A 373 -6.26 -16.65 -30.43
C GLU A 373 -6.62 -17.47 -31.68
N ASP A 374 -6.22 -18.74 -31.66
CA ASP A 374 -6.48 -19.71 -32.73
C ASP A 374 -7.97 -20.13 -32.70
N PRO A 375 -8.73 -20.06 -33.82
CA PRO A 375 -10.16 -20.35 -33.82
C PRO A 375 -10.56 -21.76 -33.35
N GLU A 376 -9.65 -22.73 -33.38
CA GLU A 376 -9.90 -24.11 -32.91
C GLU A 376 -9.34 -24.37 -31.51
N LYS A 377 -8.23 -23.71 -31.14
CA LYS A 377 -7.42 -24.04 -29.95
C LYS A 377 -7.43 -22.94 -28.88
N GLY A 378 -8.00 -21.78 -29.18
CA GLY A 378 -7.92 -20.58 -28.34
C GLY A 378 -6.51 -20.03 -28.26
N TRP A 379 -6.15 -19.44 -27.11
CA TRP A 379 -4.85 -18.81 -26.88
C TRP A 379 -3.67 -19.79 -26.99
N THR A 380 -2.95 -19.73 -28.10
CA THR A 380 -1.75 -20.53 -28.39
C THR A 380 -0.50 -19.66 -28.39
N GLU A 381 0.65 -20.19 -27.95
CA GLU A 381 1.93 -19.47 -28.04
C GLU A 381 2.41 -19.46 -29.50
N TYR A 382 2.64 -18.26 -30.03
CA TYR A 382 3.10 -18.03 -31.40
C TYR A 382 4.62 -17.89 -31.47
N HIS A 383 5.23 -17.17 -30.52
CA HIS A 383 6.68 -16.94 -30.46
C HIS A 383 7.12 -16.46 -29.07
N ALA A 384 8.36 -16.74 -28.67
CA ALA A 384 8.95 -16.24 -27.43
C ALA A 384 10.36 -15.69 -27.65
N TYR A 385 10.62 -14.48 -27.13
CA TYR A 385 11.95 -13.87 -27.05
C TYR A 385 12.48 -14.03 -25.63
N ASP A 386 13.50 -14.87 -25.43
CA ASP A 386 14.04 -15.24 -24.12
C ASP A 386 15.53 -14.88 -23.92
N ASP A 387 16.22 -14.30 -24.91
CA ASP A 387 17.59 -13.78 -24.77
C ASP A 387 17.63 -12.31 -24.30
N LEU A 388 16.59 -11.88 -23.57
CA LEU A 388 16.44 -10.51 -23.06
C LEU A 388 16.89 -10.41 -21.60
N TYR A 389 17.75 -9.43 -21.30
CA TYR A 389 18.32 -9.23 -19.97
C TYR A 389 18.23 -7.77 -19.53
N LEU A 390 18.08 -7.55 -18.22
CA LEU A 390 18.09 -6.23 -17.57
C LEU A 390 19.53 -5.72 -17.41
N GLU A 391 20.05 -5.03 -18.44
CA GLU A 391 21.39 -4.41 -18.45
C GLU A 391 21.66 -3.54 -17.21
N GLN A 392 20.74 -2.61 -16.91
CA GLN A 392 20.88 -1.60 -15.86
C GLN A 392 19.51 -1.09 -15.40
N GLY A 393 19.21 -1.30 -14.12
CA GLY A 393 18.03 -0.75 -13.46
C GLY A 393 18.22 0.69 -12.95
N GLY A 394 17.27 1.15 -12.12
CA GLY A 394 17.32 2.42 -11.40
C GLY A 394 16.89 3.67 -12.19
N ARG A 395 16.80 3.58 -13.52
CA ARG A 395 16.31 4.65 -14.40
C ARG A 395 14.86 5.02 -14.06
N GLU A 396 14.54 6.32 -14.05
CA GLU A 396 13.21 6.83 -13.68
C GLU A 396 12.11 6.33 -14.63
N ARG A 397 12.41 6.31 -15.94
CA ARG A 397 11.57 5.72 -17.01
C ARG A 397 11.87 4.24 -17.26
N GLY A 398 12.32 3.51 -16.23
CA GLY A 398 12.61 2.08 -16.30
C GLY A 398 13.73 1.66 -17.27
N TYR A 399 13.92 0.34 -17.35
CA TYR A 399 14.61 -0.31 -18.44
C TYR A 399 13.66 -0.47 -19.62
N ARG A 400 14.06 0.02 -20.79
CA ARG A 400 13.27 0.04 -22.01
C ARG A 400 13.73 -1.07 -22.94
N THR A 401 12.80 -1.87 -23.45
CA THR A 401 13.09 -2.92 -24.43
C THR A 401 11.92 -3.10 -25.39
N PHE A 402 12.15 -3.78 -26.50
CA PHE A 402 11.12 -4.13 -27.47
C PHE A 402 11.41 -5.47 -28.12
N ALA A 403 10.35 -6.09 -28.63
CA ALA A 403 10.40 -7.23 -29.55
C ALA A 403 9.39 -6.99 -30.68
N TYR A 404 9.47 -7.72 -31.78
CA TYR A 404 8.50 -7.60 -32.87
C TYR A 404 8.20 -8.93 -33.56
N VAL A 405 6.98 -9.08 -34.07
CA VAL A 405 6.64 -10.14 -35.03
C VAL A 405 6.44 -9.54 -36.43
N THR A 406 6.77 -10.31 -37.48
CA THR A 406 6.68 -9.90 -38.89
C THR A 406 5.50 -10.59 -39.57
N ASN A 407 4.75 -9.89 -40.44
CA ASN A 407 3.58 -10.46 -41.13
C ASN A 407 2.57 -11.08 -40.14
N PRO A 408 1.99 -10.27 -39.23
CA PRO A 408 1.03 -10.78 -38.26
C PRO A 408 -0.21 -11.38 -38.94
N ARG A 409 -0.77 -12.43 -38.34
CA ARG A 409 -2.08 -12.96 -38.72
C ARG A 409 -3.17 -11.98 -38.29
N VAL A 410 -4.19 -11.80 -39.11
CA VAL A 410 -5.45 -11.12 -38.74
C VAL A 410 -6.13 -11.91 -37.62
N GLY A 411 -6.72 -11.22 -36.63
CA GLY A 411 -7.34 -11.82 -35.45
C GLY A 411 -6.80 -11.24 -34.14
N ASP A 412 -7.15 -11.87 -33.01
CA ASP A 412 -6.78 -11.37 -31.68
C ASP A 412 -5.43 -11.90 -31.18
N TRP A 413 -4.67 -10.99 -30.58
CA TRP A 413 -3.32 -11.21 -30.10
C TRP A 413 -3.14 -10.75 -28.66
N ARG A 414 -2.12 -11.33 -28.02
CA ARG A 414 -1.70 -10.99 -26.67
C ARG A 414 -0.20 -11.15 -26.55
N VAL A 415 0.44 -10.20 -25.88
CA VAL A 415 1.85 -10.26 -25.55
C VAL A 415 2.03 -10.11 -24.04
N SER A 416 2.72 -11.06 -23.42
CA SER A 416 3.14 -10.99 -22.02
C SER A 416 4.62 -10.68 -21.93
N MET A 417 5.00 -9.93 -20.89
CA MET A 417 6.37 -9.85 -20.42
C MET A 417 6.48 -10.57 -19.08
N GLU A 418 7.41 -11.51 -19.00
CA GLU A 418 7.55 -12.47 -17.91
C GLU A 418 8.99 -12.49 -17.36
N THR A 419 9.13 -12.96 -16.11
CA THR A 419 10.41 -13.45 -15.58
C THR A 419 10.77 -14.81 -16.16
N GLU A 420 12.02 -15.26 -15.99
CA GLU A 420 12.46 -16.61 -16.39
C GLU A 420 11.63 -17.75 -15.75
N ASP A 421 11.17 -17.60 -14.51
CA ASP A 421 10.25 -18.55 -13.86
C ASP A 421 8.77 -18.36 -14.29
N GLY A 422 8.54 -17.57 -15.34
CA GLY A 422 7.26 -17.39 -16.03
C GLY A 422 6.20 -16.68 -15.20
N ARG A 423 6.57 -15.63 -14.47
CA ARG A 423 5.63 -14.73 -13.77
C ARG A 423 5.41 -13.48 -14.59
N GLU A 424 4.14 -13.12 -14.76
CA GLU A 424 3.77 -11.94 -15.54
C GLU A 424 4.16 -10.65 -14.82
N ILE A 425 5.01 -9.83 -15.46
CA ILE A 425 5.36 -8.46 -15.06
C ILE A 425 4.34 -7.47 -15.65
N GLY A 426 3.76 -7.82 -16.80
CA GLY A 426 2.67 -7.11 -17.46
C GLY A 426 2.24 -7.83 -18.73
N ARG A 427 1.00 -7.62 -19.18
CA ARG A 427 0.49 -8.08 -20.49
C ARG A 427 -0.20 -6.95 -21.25
N LEU A 428 -0.32 -7.12 -22.55
CA LEU A 428 -1.13 -6.29 -23.45
C LEU A 428 -1.87 -7.19 -24.44
N SER A 429 -3.15 -6.92 -24.67
CA SER A 429 -3.92 -7.52 -25.77
C SER A 429 -4.09 -6.48 -26.88
N PHE A 430 -4.20 -6.94 -28.12
CA PHE A 430 -4.49 -6.11 -29.29
C PHE A 430 -5.11 -6.97 -30.39
N THR A 431 -5.87 -6.36 -31.29
CA THR A 431 -6.44 -7.03 -32.47
C THR A 431 -5.64 -6.61 -33.70
N VAL A 432 -5.44 -7.52 -34.65
CA VAL A 432 -4.84 -7.23 -35.96
C VAL A 432 -5.92 -7.25 -37.03
N THR A 433 -6.08 -6.13 -37.72
CA THR A 433 -7.03 -5.92 -38.82
C THR A 433 -6.26 -5.73 -40.14
N PRO A 434 -6.78 -6.20 -41.30
CA PRO A 434 -6.13 -5.94 -42.58
C PRO A 434 -6.30 -4.47 -43.00
N ASP A 435 -5.28 -3.90 -43.62
CA ASP A 435 -5.35 -2.59 -44.28
C ASP A 435 -4.88 -2.69 -45.73
N ASP A 436 -5.84 -2.85 -46.64
CA ASP A 436 -5.61 -2.91 -48.09
C ASP A 436 -5.34 -1.52 -48.72
N SER A 437 -5.30 -0.45 -47.93
CA SER A 437 -5.02 0.90 -48.44
C SER A 437 -3.59 1.01 -48.98
N THR A 438 -3.45 1.55 -50.19
CA THR A 438 -2.15 1.86 -50.79
C THR A 438 -1.66 3.28 -50.46
N LEU A 439 -2.46 4.09 -49.76
CA LEU A 439 -2.11 5.47 -49.41
C LEU A 439 -0.95 5.52 -48.41
N PRO A 440 -0.04 6.51 -48.48
CA PRO A 440 0.98 6.73 -47.46
C PRO A 440 0.40 6.82 -46.05
N ARG A 441 1.11 6.26 -45.06
CA ARG A 441 0.74 6.34 -43.64
C ARG A 441 1.46 7.49 -42.98
N GLU A 442 0.71 8.32 -42.26
CA GLU A 442 1.26 9.33 -41.36
C GLU A 442 1.32 8.77 -39.94
N PHE A 443 2.50 8.30 -39.53
CA PHE A 443 2.71 7.81 -38.17
C PHE A 443 2.88 8.96 -37.19
N LYS A 444 2.15 8.89 -36.08
CA LYS A 444 2.35 9.72 -34.90
C LYS A 444 3.42 9.10 -34.00
N VAL A 445 4.06 9.92 -33.16
CA VAL A 445 5.28 9.53 -32.44
C VAL A 445 5.08 9.69 -30.93
N ASP A 446 4.88 8.58 -30.23
CA ASP A 446 4.98 8.53 -28.77
C ASP A 446 6.46 8.46 -28.34
N ALA A 447 6.78 9.03 -27.17
CA ALA A 447 8.12 9.02 -26.60
C ALA A 447 8.27 7.92 -25.53
N GLY A 448 9.30 7.08 -25.67
CA GLY A 448 9.63 6.02 -24.71
C GLY A 448 10.28 6.48 -23.41
#